data_AF-A0A653DSY8-F1
#
_entry.id   AF-A0A653DSY8-F1
#
_cell.length_a   1.000
_cell.length_b   1.000
_cell.length_c   1.000
_cell.angle_alpha   90.00
_cell.angle_beta   90.00
_cell.angle_gamma   90.00
#
_symmetry.space_group_name_H-M   'P 1'
#
loop_
_entity.id
_entity.type
_entity.pdbx_description
1 polymer ?
#
loop_
_entity_poly.entity_id
_entity_poly.type
_entity_poly.pdbx_seq_one_letter_code
_entity_poly.pdbx_strand_id
1 'polypeptide(L)'
;ALEGYNCTIFAYGQTGSGKTYTITGPPKRYSDRGIIPRSIQYIFKRNEKISPKAVIHISYMEIYNEIGYDLLHPRQINSVSSLEELPRIIIMEDRKGEAHIQNLSVVPVVTEEEAMKLLFLGDTNRTIAETSMNEFSSRSHCIFTIHIAQGSGATDCLRYSKLHIIDLAGSERVSKSLTTGTALTEAKHINLSLHYLQQVIVALSERRRSHIPYRNSIITYLLKDSLNGNCLSTMIANLAVSKKNIEETLSTCEYAHRVSLLKTEAVINEISDPQQEIMYLKERIVQLEEQLSHATVIQETASLSPIDKVICSSQVEEFLKDGNIKVEKDMLKIRYCFDILREKALSKSKGHDHRILEKDKINSDVTKLQQVVARKNEEIGILS
;
A
#
# COMPACT_ATOMS: atom_id res chain seq x y z
N ALA A 1 3.98 -3.41 10.06
CA ALA A 1 3.37 -4.42 9.17
C ALA A 1 1.89 -4.58 9.47
N LEU A 2 1.45 -5.34 10.49
CA LEU A 2 0.02 -5.57 10.77
C LEU A 2 -0.85 -4.31 10.93
N GLU A 3 -0.26 -3.18 11.34
CA GLU A 3 -0.95 -1.88 11.43
C GLU A 3 -1.11 -1.16 10.07
N GLY A 4 -0.59 -1.71 8.97
CA GLY A 4 -0.64 -1.13 7.62
C GLY A 4 0.63 -0.38 7.20
N TYR A 5 1.66 -0.32 8.04
CA TYR A 5 2.97 0.24 7.68
C TYR A 5 3.83 -0.76 6.90
N ASN A 6 4.44 -0.30 5.81
CA ASN A 6 5.57 -1.01 5.19
C ASN A 6 6.75 -1.06 6.16
N CYS A 7 7.45 -2.18 6.19
CA CYS A 7 8.56 -2.41 7.10
C CYS A 7 9.69 -3.14 6.38
N THR A 8 10.92 -2.79 6.69
CA THR A 8 12.11 -3.47 6.19
C THR A 8 13.08 -3.73 7.32
N ILE A 9 13.51 -4.98 7.46
CA ILE A 9 14.59 -5.39 8.34
C ILE A 9 15.70 -5.92 7.46
N PHE A 10 16.92 -5.42 7.60
CA PHE A 10 18.07 -5.97 6.86
C PHE A 10 19.28 -6.17 7.75
N ALA A 11 19.93 -7.33 7.62
CA ALA A 11 21.19 -7.63 8.27
C ALA A 11 22.37 -7.25 7.37
N TYR A 12 23.36 -6.56 7.93
CA TYR A 12 24.53 -6.07 7.23
C TYR A 12 25.80 -6.32 8.04
N GLY A 13 26.88 -6.67 7.34
CA GLY A 13 28.20 -6.92 7.92
C GLY A 13 29.00 -7.93 7.11
N GLN A 14 30.23 -8.17 7.51
CA GLN A 14 31.11 -9.11 6.80
C GLN A 14 30.59 -10.56 6.82
N THR A 15 31.10 -11.40 5.91
CA THR A 15 30.88 -12.84 5.97
C THR A 15 31.36 -13.42 7.30
N GLY A 16 30.56 -14.34 7.84
CA GLY A 16 30.79 -14.95 9.14
C GLY A 16 30.42 -14.09 10.35
N SER A 17 29.92 -12.86 10.19
CA SER A 17 29.50 -12.02 11.33
C SER A 17 28.14 -12.40 11.94
N GLY A 18 27.42 -13.36 11.34
CA GLY A 18 26.15 -13.86 11.88
C GLY A 18 24.87 -13.28 11.26
N LYS A 19 24.94 -12.71 10.04
CA LYS A 19 23.76 -12.19 9.31
C LYS A 19 22.68 -13.25 9.13
N THR A 20 23.00 -14.35 8.45
CA THR A 20 22.08 -15.48 8.22
C THR A 20 21.61 -16.15 9.51
N TYR A 21 22.49 -16.23 10.53
CA TYR A 21 22.10 -16.71 11.85
C TYR A 21 21.03 -15.81 12.49
N THR A 22 21.13 -14.49 12.30
CA THR A 22 20.16 -13.53 12.82
C THR A 22 18.84 -13.60 12.04
N ILE A 23 18.91 -13.66 10.72
CA ILE A 23 17.74 -13.58 9.83
C ILE A 23 16.96 -14.90 9.80
N THR A 24 17.61 -16.01 9.48
CA THR A 24 16.97 -17.34 9.37
C THR A 24 17.18 -18.19 10.62
N GLY A 25 18.40 -18.16 11.17
CA GLY A 25 18.82 -19.04 12.26
C GLY A 25 19.17 -20.46 11.78
N PRO A 26 19.87 -21.25 12.58
CA PRO A 26 20.24 -22.62 12.21
C PRO A 26 19.02 -23.55 12.19
N PRO A 27 19.00 -24.57 11.30
CA PRO A 27 17.86 -25.47 11.16
C PRO A 27 17.71 -26.47 12.32
N LYS A 28 18.70 -26.58 13.20
CA LYS A 28 18.81 -27.70 14.16
C LYS A 28 17.94 -27.55 15.41
N ARG A 29 17.74 -26.34 15.93
CA ARG A 29 17.05 -26.12 17.21
C ARG A 29 15.99 -25.05 17.06
N TYR A 30 14.79 -25.35 17.56
CA TYR A 30 13.67 -24.42 17.56
C TYR A 30 13.99 -23.12 18.32
N SER A 31 14.74 -23.24 19.43
CA SER A 31 15.19 -22.11 20.24
C SER A 31 16.06 -21.12 19.48
N ASP A 32 16.74 -21.58 18.43
CA ASP A 32 17.78 -20.83 17.73
C ASP A 32 17.24 -20.18 16.44
N ARG A 33 15.93 -20.33 16.16
CA ARG A 33 15.26 -19.69 15.02
C ARG A 33 15.54 -18.19 14.97
N GLY A 34 15.80 -17.68 13.76
CA GLY A 34 16.06 -16.27 13.49
C GLY A 34 14.79 -15.43 13.40
N ILE A 35 14.94 -14.23 12.84
CA ILE A 35 13.87 -13.23 12.71
C ILE A 35 12.73 -13.69 11.80
N ILE A 36 13.01 -14.29 10.63
CA ILE A 36 11.97 -14.72 9.68
C ILE A 36 10.99 -15.70 10.33
N PRO A 37 11.42 -16.89 10.82
CA PRO A 37 10.49 -17.86 11.37
C PRO A 37 9.75 -17.34 12.62
N ARG A 38 10.38 -16.48 13.44
CA ARG A 38 9.71 -15.83 14.58
C ARG A 38 8.68 -14.80 14.14
N SER A 39 8.97 -14.06 13.07
CA SER A 39 8.04 -13.07 12.50
C SER A 39 6.82 -13.76 11.91
N ILE A 40 7.00 -14.88 11.20
CA ILE A 40 5.91 -15.73 10.71
C ILE A 40 5.01 -16.14 11.90
N GLN A 41 5.59 -16.79 12.92
CA GLN A 41 4.84 -17.22 14.10
C GLN A 41 4.09 -16.05 14.78
N TYR A 42 4.76 -14.91 14.97
CA TYR A 42 4.17 -13.74 15.60
C TYR A 42 3.00 -13.18 14.79
N ILE A 43 3.16 -13.06 13.47
CA ILE A 43 2.13 -12.54 12.57
C ILE A 43 0.90 -13.44 12.60
N PHE A 44 1.05 -14.76 12.44
CA PHE A 44 -0.09 -15.69 12.46
C PHE A 44 -0.79 -15.71 13.83
N LYS A 45 -0.04 -15.79 14.94
CA LYS A 45 -0.60 -15.72 16.29
C LYS A 45 -1.36 -14.42 16.57
N ARG A 46 -0.91 -13.30 15.99
CA ARG A 46 -1.60 -12.02 16.13
C ARG A 46 -2.80 -11.93 15.20
N ASN A 47 -2.71 -12.48 13.99
CA ASN A 47 -3.78 -12.53 13.01
C ASN A 47 -5.00 -13.32 13.51
N GLU A 48 -4.79 -14.37 14.30
CA GLU A 48 -5.87 -15.10 14.98
C GLU A 48 -6.72 -14.22 15.92
N LYS A 49 -6.15 -13.13 16.43
CA LYS A 49 -6.79 -12.22 17.38
C LYS A 49 -7.37 -10.96 16.72
N ILE A 50 -7.17 -10.79 15.42
CA ILE A 50 -7.62 -9.61 14.68
C ILE A 50 -8.86 -9.98 13.86
N SER A 51 -9.84 -9.09 13.80
CA SER A 51 -11.03 -9.21 12.96
C SER A 51 -11.26 -7.90 12.21
N PRO A 52 -11.44 -7.90 10.88
CA PRO A 52 -11.34 -9.07 9.99
C PRO A 52 -9.91 -9.62 9.92
N LYS A 53 -9.77 -10.94 9.68
CA LYS A 53 -8.46 -11.58 9.52
C LYS A 53 -7.72 -10.99 8.32
N ALA A 54 -6.42 -10.78 8.48
CA ALA A 54 -5.55 -10.39 7.38
C ALA A 54 -5.29 -11.57 6.44
N VAL A 55 -5.27 -11.28 5.14
CA VAL A 55 -4.81 -12.15 4.07
C VAL A 55 -3.29 -11.99 3.95
N ILE A 56 -2.57 -13.10 3.98
CA ILE A 56 -1.10 -13.12 3.99
C ILE A 56 -0.61 -13.81 2.73
N HIS A 57 0.36 -13.19 2.06
CA HIS A 57 1.11 -13.81 0.97
C HIS A 57 2.59 -13.74 1.24
N ILE A 58 3.34 -14.69 0.68
CA ILE A 58 4.80 -14.78 0.83
C ILE A 58 5.44 -14.77 -0.54
N SER A 59 6.52 -14.01 -0.67
CA SER A 59 7.44 -14.09 -1.79
C SER A 59 8.86 -14.21 -1.27
N TYR A 60 9.68 -15.02 -1.92
CA TYR A 60 11.07 -15.23 -1.52
C TYR A 60 11.96 -15.22 -2.75
N MET A 61 12.95 -14.32 -2.77
CA MET A 61 13.89 -14.20 -3.87
C MET A 61 15.34 -14.11 -3.40
N GLU A 62 16.23 -14.46 -4.31
CA GLU A 62 17.67 -14.32 -4.18
C GLU A 62 18.20 -13.41 -5.29
N ILE A 63 19.08 -12.48 -4.93
CA ILE A 63 19.80 -11.64 -5.88
C ILE A 63 21.25 -12.08 -5.88
N TYR A 64 21.68 -12.65 -7.00
CA TYR A 64 23.04 -13.08 -7.22
C TYR A 64 23.54 -12.47 -8.53
N ASN A 65 24.72 -11.85 -8.49
CA ASN A 65 25.33 -11.21 -9.66
C ASN A 65 24.41 -10.20 -10.39
N GLU A 66 23.67 -9.37 -9.65
CA GLU A 66 22.65 -8.43 -10.18
C GLU A 66 21.53 -9.09 -10.99
N ILE A 67 21.29 -10.40 -10.79
CA ILE A 67 20.16 -11.14 -11.33
C ILE A 67 19.31 -11.62 -10.16
N GLY A 68 18.02 -11.33 -10.20
CA GLY A 68 17.04 -11.83 -9.23
C GLY A 68 16.46 -13.18 -9.66
N TYR A 69 16.32 -14.10 -8.71
CA TYR A 69 15.78 -15.44 -8.90
C TYR A 69 14.64 -15.69 -7.92
N ASP A 70 13.54 -16.27 -8.40
CA ASP A 70 12.42 -16.68 -7.56
C ASP A 70 12.70 -18.02 -6.86
N LEU A 71 12.81 -17.99 -5.54
CA LEU A 71 13.10 -19.17 -4.70
C LEU A 71 11.85 -20.00 -4.41
N LEU A 72 10.65 -19.52 -4.70
CA LEU A 72 9.39 -20.26 -4.45
C LEU A 72 8.84 -20.95 -5.70
N HIS A 73 9.50 -20.80 -6.85
CA HIS A 73 9.02 -21.41 -8.07
C HIS A 73 8.95 -22.95 -7.92
N PRO A 74 7.81 -23.59 -8.24
CA PRO A 74 7.67 -25.04 -8.14
C PRO A 74 8.68 -25.74 -9.06
N ARG A 75 9.68 -26.41 -8.48
CA ARG A 75 10.63 -27.22 -9.25
C ARG A 75 9.97 -28.51 -9.73
N GLN A 76 10.16 -28.86 -11.01
CA GLN A 76 9.93 -30.23 -11.45
C GLN A 76 11.01 -31.12 -10.85
N ILE A 77 10.60 -32.25 -10.25
CA ILE A 77 11.41 -33.14 -9.39
C ILE A 77 12.66 -33.72 -10.09
N ASN A 78 12.81 -33.55 -11.41
CA ASN A 78 13.83 -34.24 -12.22
C ASN A 78 14.82 -33.33 -12.97
N SER A 79 14.89 -32.00 -12.73
CA SER A 79 15.60 -31.14 -13.69
C SER A 79 16.32 -29.89 -13.17
N VAL A 80 16.80 -29.79 -11.93
CA VAL A 80 17.56 -28.57 -11.54
C VAL A 80 18.84 -28.85 -10.77
N SER A 81 19.97 -28.48 -11.36
CA SER A 81 21.31 -28.57 -10.76
C SER A 81 21.93 -27.20 -10.40
N SER A 82 21.28 -26.09 -10.78
CA SER A 82 21.84 -24.74 -10.66
C SER A 82 20.78 -23.65 -10.35
N LEU A 83 21.24 -22.51 -9.79
CA LEU A 83 20.42 -21.31 -9.53
C LEU A 83 19.93 -20.65 -10.84
N GLU A 84 20.70 -20.77 -11.92
CA GLU A 84 20.51 -20.07 -13.19
C GLU A 84 19.30 -20.56 -14.00
N GLU A 85 18.76 -21.72 -13.63
CA GLU A 85 17.56 -22.33 -14.21
C GLU A 85 16.26 -21.87 -13.53
N LEU A 86 16.34 -21.14 -12.41
CA LEU A 86 15.16 -20.52 -11.79
C LEU A 86 14.68 -19.31 -12.62
N PRO A 87 13.37 -18.99 -12.59
CA PRO A 87 12.84 -17.83 -13.29
C PRO A 87 13.57 -16.55 -12.86
N ARG A 88 14.06 -15.82 -13.86
CA ARG A 88 14.68 -14.51 -13.63
C ARG A 88 13.61 -13.46 -13.40
N ILE A 89 13.81 -12.70 -12.35
CA ILE A 89 12.95 -11.60 -11.95
C ILE A 89 13.29 -10.36 -12.80
N ILE A 90 12.25 -9.66 -13.23
CA ILE A 90 12.38 -8.40 -13.96
C ILE A 90 11.76 -7.30 -13.12
N ILE A 91 12.52 -6.24 -12.87
CA ILE A 91 12.02 -5.04 -12.20
C ILE A 91 11.62 -4.03 -13.26
N MET A 92 10.37 -3.58 -13.18
CA MET A 92 9.81 -2.54 -14.04
C MET A 92 9.36 -1.36 -13.19
N GLU A 93 9.37 -0.17 -13.79
CA GLU A 93 8.84 1.05 -13.17
C GLU A 93 7.53 1.41 -13.84
N ASP A 94 6.48 1.68 -13.07
CA ASP A 94 5.25 2.23 -13.63
C ASP A 94 5.35 3.73 -13.91
N ARG A 95 4.29 4.31 -14.48
CA ARG A 95 4.23 5.76 -14.76
C ARG A 95 4.26 6.64 -13.51
N LYS A 96 4.02 6.07 -12.32
CA LYS A 96 4.06 6.76 -11.03
C LYS A 96 5.44 6.65 -10.36
N GLY A 97 6.37 5.91 -10.96
CA GLY A 97 7.71 5.71 -10.41
C GLY A 97 7.80 4.59 -9.36
N GLU A 98 6.77 3.75 -9.27
CA GLU A 98 6.74 2.59 -8.37
C GLU A 98 7.36 1.36 -9.02
N ALA A 99 8.09 0.59 -8.20
CA ALA A 99 8.76 -0.62 -8.58
C ALA A 99 7.79 -1.81 -8.62
N HIS A 100 7.62 -2.42 -9.79
CA HIS A 100 6.87 -3.64 -9.99
C HIS A 100 7.81 -4.79 -10.32
N ILE A 101 7.68 -5.87 -9.57
CA ILE A 101 8.50 -7.07 -9.74
C ILE A 101 7.70 -8.09 -10.55
N GLN A 102 8.17 -8.40 -11.75
CA GLN A 102 7.62 -9.46 -12.59
C GLN A 102 8.34 -10.79 -12.33
N ASN A 103 7.61 -11.89 -12.55
CA ASN A 103 8.10 -13.27 -12.42
C ASN A 103 8.55 -13.66 -11.00
N LEU A 104 8.11 -12.91 -9.97
CA LEU A 104 8.26 -13.30 -8.58
C LEU A 104 6.96 -13.93 -8.10
N SER A 105 7.02 -15.20 -7.66
CA SER A 105 5.86 -15.86 -7.06
C SER A 105 5.44 -15.16 -5.77
N VAL A 106 4.17 -14.79 -5.70
CA VAL A 106 3.50 -14.26 -4.50
C VAL A 106 2.44 -15.28 -4.09
N VAL A 107 2.80 -16.15 -3.14
CA VAL A 107 2.02 -17.34 -2.78
C VAL A 107 1.11 -17.03 -1.58
N PRO A 108 -0.22 -17.20 -1.69
CA PRO A 108 -1.13 -17.04 -0.56
C PRO A 108 -0.90 -18.14 0.49
N VAL A 109 -0.97 -17.77 1.77
CA VAL A 109 -0.83 -18.71 2.89
C VAL A 109 -1.93 -18.47 3.91
N VAL A 110 -2.54 -19.56 4.39
CA VAL A 110 -3.65 -19.54 5.36
C VAL A 110 -3.15 -19.91 6.76
N THR A 111 -2.09 -20.72 6.85
CA THR A 111 -1.57 -21.24 8.12
C THR A 111 -0.09 -20.92 8.35
N GLU A 112 0.34 -20.88 9.62
CA GLU A 112 1.76 -20.76 10.00
C GLU A 112 2.60 -21.86 9.35
N GLU A 113 2.06 -23.09 9.29
CA GLU A 113 2.77 -24.24 8.75
C GLU A 113 3.05 -24.10 7.25
N GLU A 114 2.10 -23.60 6.46
CA GLU A 114 2.29 -23.29 5.03
C GLU A 114 3.38 -22.25 4.83
N ALA A 115 3.36 -21.17 5.62
CA ALA A 115 4.38 -20.13 5.57
C ALA A 115 5.79 -20.66 5.90
N MET A 116 5.88 -21.53 6.92
CA MET A 116 7.14 -22.18 7.29
C MET A 116 7.61 -23.17 6.21
N LYS A 117 6.71 -23.86 5.51
CA LYS A 117 7.06 -24.73 4.36
C LYS A 117 7.67 -23.92 3.22
N LEU A 118 7.13 -22.73 2.92
CA LEU A 118 7.71 -21.84 1.88
C LEU A 118 9.10 -21.33 2.26
N LEU A 119 9.32 -20.99 3.54
CA LEU A 119 10.66 -20.65 4.03
C LEU A 119 11.63 -21.82 3.81
N PHE A 120 11.25 -23.02 4.22
CA PHE A 120 12.09 -24.22 4.08
C PHE A 120 12.35 -24.57 2.61
N LEU A 121 11.35 -24.42 1.74
CA LEU A 121 11.49 -24.61 0.30
C LEU A 121 12.53 -23.65 -0.28
N GLY A 122 12.44 -22.36 0.05
CA GLY A 122 13.40 -21.36 -0.42
C GLY A 122 14.81 -21.60 0.11
N ASP A 123 14.95 -21.92 1.40
CA ASP A 123 16.25 -22.27 2.01
C ASP A 123 16.87 -23.52 1.35
N THR A 124 16.04 -24.51 1.02
CA THR A 124 16.48 -25.72 0.31
C THR A 124 16.93 -25.38 -1.10
N ASN A 125 16.17 -24.55 -1.81
CA ASN A 125 16.51 -24.11 -3.16
C ASN A 125 17.83 -23.33 -3.19
N ARG A 126 18.07 -22.49 -2.18
CA ARG A 126 19.33 -21.79 -1.97
C ARG A 126 20.48 -22.75 -1.70
N THR A 127 20.30 -23.70 -0.78
CA THR A 127 21.32 -24.68 -0.40
C THR A 127 21.74 -25.58 -1.56
N ILE A 128 20.80 -26.03 -2.40
CA ILE A 128 21.09 -26.85 -3.59
C ILE A 128 21.99 -26.08 -4.56
N ALA A 129 21.76 -24.78 -4.71
CA ALA A 129 22.61 -23.95 -5.56
C ALA A 129 23.99 -23.70 -4.93
N GLU A 130 24.08 -23.65 -3.59
CA GLU A 130 25.34 -23.55 -2.85
C GLU A 130 26.26 -24.77 -3.05
N THR A 131 25.71 -25.99 -3.16
CA THR A 131 26.52 -27.21 -3.33
C THR A 131 27.25 -27.32 -4.68
N SER A 132 26.87 -26.50 -5.66
CA SER A 132 27.48 -26.45 -7.00
C SER A 132 28.71 -25.53 -7.01
N MET A 133 29.78 -25.97 -6.35
CA MET A 133 31.16 -25.45 -6.51
C MET A 133 31.51 -24.05 -5.95
N ASN A 134 30.65 -23.33 -5.22
CA ASN A 134 31.00 -22.05 -4.55
C ASN A 134 30.20 -21.80 -3.26
N GLU A 135 30.76 -21.12 -2.27
CA GLU A 135 30.06 -20.71 -1.04
C GLU A 135 29.13 -19.50 -1.31
N PHE A 136 28.00 -19.75 -2.01
CA PHE A 136 27.12 -18.70 -2.55
C PHE A 136 26.38 -17.85 -1.50
N SER A 137 26.11 -18.35 -0.29
CA SER A 137 25.38 -17.59 0.75
C SER A 137 26.13 -16.36 1.26
N SER A 138 27.46 -16.32 1.13
CA SER A 138 28.26 -15.13 1.43
C SER A 138 28.18 -14.06 0.34
N ARG A 139 27.58 -14.42 -0.81
CA ARG A 139 27.73 -13.79 -2.11
C ARG A 139 26.41 -13.45 -2.79
N SER A 140 25.28 -13.69 -2.15
CA SER A 140 23.97 -13.32 -2.65
C SER A 140 23.19 -12.57 -1.58
N HIS A 141 22.17 -11.81 -2.00
CA HIS A 141 21.22 -11.17 -1.10
C HIS A 141 19.92 -11.95 -1.11
N CYS A 142 19.42 -12.31 0.06
CA CYS A 142 18.13 -12.98 0.20
C CYS A 142 17.08 -11.97 0.66
N ILE A 143 15.92 -11.97 0.01
CA ILE A 143 14.79 -11.09 0.37
C ILE A 143 13.55 -11.94 0.57
N PHE A 144 13.17 -12.12 1.84
CA PHE A 144 11.92 -12.73 2.23
C PHE A 144 10.89 -11.65 2.50
N THR A 145 9.75 -11.69 1.81
CA THR A 145 8.70 -10.67 1.96
C THR A 145 7.39 -11.30 2.39
N ILE A 146 6.82 -10.74 3.45
CA ILE A 146 5.46 -11.05 3.90
C ILE A 146 4.57 -9.88 3.46
N HIS A 147 3.63 -10.15 2.56
CA HIS A 147 2.61 -9.20 2.13
C HIS A 147 1.36 -9.42 2.98
N ILE A 148 0.84 -8.35 3.57
CA ILE A 148 -0.30 -8.41 4.48
C ILE A 148 -1.37 -7.45 3.95
N ALA A 149 -2.55 -7.98 3.69
CA ALA A 149 -3.73 -7.21 3.34
C ALA A 149 -4.81 -7.42 4.41
N GLN A 150 -5.42 -6.35 4.91
CA GLN A 150 -6.46 -6.43 5.94
C GLN A 150 -7.58 -5.43 5.65
N GLY A 151 -8.84 -5.83 5.84
CA GLY A 151 -9.95 -4.88 5.88
C GLY A 151 -9.85 -3.99 7.12
N SER A 152 -10.00 -2.68 6.96
CA SER A 152 -10.17 -1.75 8.07
C SER A 152 -11.54 -2.03 8.70
N GLY A 153 -11.60 -2.46 9.95
CA GLY A 153 -12.89 -2.77 10.61
C GLY A 153 -13.80 -1.55 10.86
N ALA A 154 -13.32 -0.33 10.56
CA ALA A 154 -14.03 0.93 10.81
C ALA A 154 -14.40 1.71 9.53
N THR A 155 -13.80 1.36 8.39
CA THR A 155 -13.98 2.00 7.08
C THR A 155 -13.89 0.92 6.02
N ASP A 156 -14.64 1.00 4.91
CA ASP A 156 -14.53 0.06 3.77
C ASP A 156 -13.22 0.28 2.97
N CYS A 157 -12.10 0.34 3.69
CA CYS A 157 -10.75 0.54 3.19
C CYS A 157 -9.93 -0.72 3.43
N LEU A 158 -9.16 -1.13 2.43
CA LEU A 158 -8.19 -2.20 2.51
C LEU A 158 -6.83 -1.63 2.91
N ARG A 159 -6.29 -2.10 4.03
CA ARG A 159 -4.93 -1.81 4.46
C ARG A 159 -3.98 -2.81 3.82
N TYR A 160 -2.89 -2.29 3.24
CA TYR A 160 -1.83 -3.11 2.67
C TYR A 160 -0.51 -2.80 3.35
N SER A 161 0.31 -3.81 3.56
CA SER A 161 1.67 -3.61 4.03
C SER A 161 2.59 -4.71 3.55
N LYS A 162 3.87 -4.36 3.41
CA LYS A 162 4.96 -5.29 3.08
C LYS A 162 5.92 -5.33 4.26
N LEU A 163 6.32 -6.52 4.69
CA LEU A 163 7.44 -6.73 5.60
C LEU A 163 8.56 -7.42 4.83
N HIS A 164 9.58 -6.66 4.46
CA HIS A 164 10.82 -7.17 3.89
C HIS A 164 11.78 -7.58 5.02
N ILE A 165 12.30 -8.81 4.96
CA ILE A 165 13.34 -9.31 5.83
C ILE A 165 14.49 -9.78 4.95
N ILE A 166 15.62 -9.11 5.07
CA ILE A 166 16.70 -9.17 4.09
C ILE A 166 17.99 -9.65 4.76
N ASP A 167 18.60 -10.67 4.18
CA ASP A 167 19.96 -11.12 4.50
C ASP A 167 20.88 -10.64 3.37
N LEU A 168 21.68 -9.61 3.62
CA LEU A 168 22.59 -9.08 2.61
C LEU A 168 23.85 -9.95 2.50
N ALA A 169 24.52 -9.88 1.36
CA ALA A 169 25.83 -10.48 1.14
C ALA A 169 26.91 -9.91 2.08
N GLY A 170 28.07 -10.56 2.13
CA GLY A 170 29.25 -10.08 2.86
C GLY A 170 29.71 -8.70 2.40
N SER A 171 29.95 -7.79 3.37
CA SER A 171 30.43 -6.43 3.09
C SER A 171 31.95 -6.29 2.94
N GLU A 172 32.70 -7.39 3.08
CA GLU A 172 34.15 -7.38 3.06
C GLU A 172 34.73 -7.10 1.66
N ARG A 173 35.89 -6.45 1.64
CA ARG A 173 36.57 -6.07 0.39
C ARG A 173 37.17 -7.28 -0.32
N VAL A 174 36.92 -7.38 -1.63
CA VAL A 174 37.51 -8.39 -2.54
C VAL A 174 39.04 -8.45 -2.48
N SER A 175 39.72 -7.36 -2.14
CA SER A 175 41.19 -7.32 -2.12
C SER A 175 41.83 -8.27 -1.09
N LYS A 176 41.06 -8.76 -0.11
CA LYS A 176 41.52 -9.76 0.87
C LYS A 176 41.25 -11.21 0.45
N SER A 177 40.43 -11.45 -0.58
CA SER A 177 40.21 -12.80 -1.12
C SER A 177 41.26 -13.10 -2.19
N LEU A 178 42.11 -14.10 -1.95
CA LEU A 178 43.13 -14.61 -2.89
C LEU A 178 42.51 -15.37 -4.10
N THR A 179 41.33 -14.96 -4.55
CA THR A 179 40.55 -15.62 -5.61
C THR A 179 40.94 -15.09 -6.99
N THR A 180 41.38 -15.97 -7.88
CA THR A 180 41.71 -15.67 -9.28
C THR A 180 40.61 -16.19 -10.22
N GLY A 181 40.40 -15.55 -11.37
CA GLY A 181 39.48 -16.03 -12.42
C GLY A 181 38.02 -15.59 -12.25
N THR A 182 37.06 -16.47 -12.59
CA THR A 182 35.60 -16.19 -12.55
C THR A 182 35.08 -15.81 -11.15
N ALA A 183 35.72 -16.35 -10.10
CA ALA A 183 35.44 -15.99 -8.72
C ALA A 183 35.83 -14.53 -8.39
N LEU A 184 36.79 -13.92 -9.10
CA LEU A 184 37.16 -12.51 -8.93
C LEU A 184 36.14 -11.58 -9.59
N THR A 185 35.61 -11.96 -10.77
CA THR A 185 34.52 -11.22 -11.43
C THR A 185 33.25 -11.28 -10.58
N GLU A 186 32.91 -12.45 -10.05
CA GLU A 186 31.79 -12.64 -9.12
C GLU A 186 31.96 -11.78 -7.85
N ALA A 187 33.12 -11.85 -7.18
CA ALA A 187 33.40 -11.04 -5.99
C ALA A 187 33.33 -9.53 -6.27
N LYS A 188 33.71 -9.08 -7.48
CA LYS A 188 33.54 -7.69 -7.92
C LYS A 188 32.06 -7.30 -8.01
N HIS A 189 31.20 -8.13 -8.61
CA HIS A 189 29.78 -7.83 -8.79
C HIS A 189 29.01 -7.81 -7.46
N ILE A 190 29.37 -8.65 -6.50
CA ILE A 190 28.71 -8.67 -5.18
C ILE A 190 29.04 -7.40 -4.42
N ASN A 191 30.32 -7.02 -4.39
CA ASN A 191 30.74 -5.77 -3.81
C ASN A 191 30.16 -4.56 -4.56
N LEU A 192 29.83 -4.70 -5.84
CA LEU A 192 29.22 -3.64 -6.63
C LEU A 192 27.81 -3.29 -6.10
N SER A 193 26.98 -4.29 -5.81
CA SER A 193 25.63 -4.10 -5.25
C SER A 193 25.65 -3.34 -3.91
N LEU A 194 26.53 -3.76 -2.99
CA LEU A 194 26.72 -3.12 -1.68
C LEU A 194 27.39 -1.76 -1.79
N HIS A 195 28.30 -1.59 -2.75
CA HIS A 195 28.92 -0.30 -3.04
C HIS A 195 27.86 0.71 -3.52
N TYR A 196 26.95 0.32 -4.40
CA TYR A 196 25.85 1.19 -4.82
C TYR A 196 24.92 1.50 -3.66
N LEU A 197 24.64 0.53 -2.79
CA LEU A 197 23.88 0.78 -1.56
C LEU A 197 24.56 1.80 -0.66
N GLN A 198 25.88 1.70 -0.48
CA GLN A 198 26.67 2.72 0.23
C GLN A 198 26.61 4.09 -0.44
N GLN A 199 26.73 4.15 -1.77
CA GLN A 199 26.62 5.41 -2.50
C GLN A 199 25.25 6.06 -2.35
N VAL A 200 24.17 5.28 -2.38
CA VAL A 200 22.80 5.76 -2.16
C VAL A 200 22.67 6.37 -0.76
N ILE A 201 23.19 5.70 0.27
CA ILE A 201 23.11 6.21 1.65
C ILE A 201 23.93 7.49 1.83
N VAL A 202 25.13 7.54 1.26
CA VAL A 202 25.95 8.77 1.27
C VAL A 202 25.21 9.90 0.55
N ALA A 203 24.68 9.63 -0.64
CA ALA A 203 23.90 10.59 -1.42
C ALA A 203 22.67 11.10 -0.65
N LEU A 204 21.98 10.23 0.10
CA LEU A 204 20.83 10.62 0.93
C LEU A 204 21.22 11.44 2.16
N SER A 205 22.42 11.24 2.70
CA SER A 205 22.94 12.05 3.80
C SER A 205 23.38 13.46 3.35
N GLU A 206 23.69 13.63 2.06
CA GLU A 206 24.10 14.90 1.46
C GLU A 206 22.88 15.81 1.17
N ARG A 207 22.71 16.88 1.95
CA ARG A 207 21.56 17.81 1.81
C ARG A 207 21.40 18.51 0.45
N ARG A 208 22.42 18.46 -0.43
CA ARG A 208 22.47 19.22 -1.69
C ARG A 208 22.37 18.35 -2.95
N ARG A 209 22.24 17.04 -2.82
CA ARG A 209 22.22 16.15 -3.97
C ARG A 209 20.78 15.93 -4.43
N SER A 210 20.46 16.30 -5.67
CA SER A 210 19.13 16.14 -6.25
C SER A 210 18.87 14.74 -6.82
N HIS A 211 19.92 14.07 -7.30
CA HIS A 211 19.82 12.74 -7.91
C HIS A 211 20.42 11.66 -7.01
N ILE A 212 19.58 10.68 -6.65
CA ILE A 212 19.97 9.49 -5.89
C ILE A 212 20.01 8.28 -6.84
N PRO A 213 21.14 7.55 -6.94
CA PRO A 213 21.35 6.53 -7.95
C PRO A 213 20.73 5.16 -7.60
N TYR A 214 19.42 5.12 -7.30
CA TYR A 214 18.72 3.88 -6.96
C TYR A 214 18.73 2.82 -8.06
N ARG A 215 18.89 3.25 -9.32
CA ARG A 215 18.86 2.37 -10.51
C ARG A 215 20.16 1.60 -10.75
N ASN A 216 21.20 1.84 -9.97
CA ASN A 216 22.51 1.22 -10.20
C ASN A 216 22.55 -0.27 -9.83
N SER A 217 21.66 -0.73 -8.94
CA SER A 217 21.52 -2.13 -8.55
C SER A 217 20.07 -2.48 -8.24
N ILE A 218 19.73 -3.76 -8.39
CA ILE A 218 18.46 -4.32 -7.94
C ILE A 218 18.23 -4.03 -6.46
N ILE A 219 19.24 -4.19 -5.60
CA ILE A 219 19.07 -4.03 -4.14
C ILE A 219 18.77 -2.57 -3.78
N THR A 220 19.44 -1.62 -4.42
CA THR A 220 19.20 -0.19 -4.18
C THR A 220 17.83 0.23 -4.65
N TYR A 221 17.33 -0.39 -5.72
CA TYR A 221 16.01 -0.10 -6.24
C TYR A 221 14.91 -0.66 -5.34
N LEU A 222 15.05 -1.91 -4.88
CA LEU A 222 14.11 -2.53 -3.94
C LEU A 222 14.08 -1.82 -2.57
N LEU A 223 15.23 -1.30 -2.14
CA LEU A 223 15.35 -0.56 -0.88
C LEU A 223 15.03 0.93 -1.00
N LYS A 224 14.62 1.43 -2.17
CA LYS A 224 14.32 2.85 -2.39
C LYS A 224 13.36 3.41 -1.33
N ASP A 225 12.22 2.75 -1.16
CA ASP A 225 11.21 3.18 -0.17
C ASP A 225 11.66 2.91 1.27
N SER A 226 12.54 1.93 1.46
CA SER A 226 13.12 1.60 2.76
C SER A 226 14.12 2.64 3.24
N LEU A 227 14.83 3.31 2.34
CA LEU A 227 15.90 4.24 2.71
C LEU A 227 15.44 5.71 2.75
N ASN A 228 14.43 6.09 1.98
CA ASN A 228 13.98 7.48 1.89
C ASN A 228 12.48 7.62 1.57
N GLY A 229 11.66 6.59 1.77
CA GLY A 229 10.24 6.61 1.41
C GLY A 229 9.33 6.18 2.54
N ASN A 230 8.17 5.65 2.14
CA ASN A 230 7.15 5.13 3.04
C ASN A 230 7.52 3.74 3.56
N CYS A 231 8.38 3.69 4.58
CA CYS A 231 8.76 2.46 5.23
C CYS A 231 9.36 2.69 6.64
N LEU A 232 9.03 1.79 7.56
CA LEU A 232 9.73 1.64 8.83
C LEU A 232 10.92 0.69 8.64
N SER A 233 12.13 1.25 8.61
CA SER A 233 13.33 0.48 8.33
C SER A 233 14.20 0.27 9.56
N THR A 234 14.68 -0.95 9.74
CA THR A 234 15.62 -1.34 10.79
C THR A 234 16.82 -2.05 10.18
N MET A 235 18.01 -1.52 10.43
CA MET A 235 19.27 -2.17 10.08
C MET A 235 19.83 -2.92 11.28
N ILE A 236 20.28 -4.15 11.06
CA ILE A 236 21.03 -4.93 12.06
C ILE A 236 22.49 -4.99 11.60
N ALA A 237 23.37 -4.36 12.38
CA ALA A 237 24.81 -4.37 12.13
C ALA A 237 25.45 -5.59 12.83
N ASN A 238 25.79 -6.61 12.05
CA ASN A 238 26.45 -7.82 12.53
C ASN A 238 27.97 -7.66 12.49
N LEU A 239 28.61 -7.73 13.65
CA LEU A 239 30.04 -7.46 13.83
C LEU A 239 30.83 -8.74 14.13
N ALA A 240 32.08 -8.80 13.68
CA ALA A 240 32.98 -9.90 14.00
C ALA A 240 33.98 -9.47 15.08
N VAL A 241 33.98 -10.15 16.24
CA VAL A 241 34.76 -9.75 17.42
C VAL A 241 36.25 -10.10 17.33
N SER A 242 36.69 -10.75 16.24
CA SER A 242 38.08 -11.18 16.09
C SER A 242 39.02 -10.02 15.77
N LYS A 243 40.24 -10.04 16.33
CA LYS A 243 41.26 -8.98 16.08
C LYS A 243 41.59 -8.81 14.59
N LYS A 244 41.49 -9.87 13.80
CA LYS A 244 41.73 -9.86 12.35
C LYS A 244 40.67 -9.08 11.56
N ASN A 245 39.50 -8.88 12.17
CA ASN A 245 38.31 -8.33 11.54
C ASN A 245 37.95 -6.91 12.01
N ILE A 246 38.85 -6.25 12.76
CA ILE A 246 38.61 -4.91 13.33
C ILE A 246 38.29 -3.89 12.23
N GLU A 247 39.01 -3.92 11.11
CA GLU A 247 38.80 -2.97 10.00
C GLU A 247 37.38 -3.08 9.39
N GLU A 248 36.91 -4.32 9.17
CA GLU A 248 35.58 -4.57 8.61
C GLU A 248 34.48 -4.25 9.63
N THR A 249 34.75 -4.51 10.92
CA THR A 249 33.87 -4.14 12.03
C THR A 249 33.70 -2.62 12.13
N LEU A 250 34.81 -1.88 12.03
CA LEU A 250 34.76 -0.41 12.01
C LEU A 250 33.98 0.10 10.79
N SER A 251 34.24 -0.45 9.60
CA SER A 251 33.53 -0.10 8.37
C SER A 251 32.02 -0.36 8.50
N THR A 252 31.64 -1.46 9.14
CA THR A 252 30.23 -1.79 9.42
C THR A 252 29.60 -0.78 10.38
N CYS A 253 30.31 -0.36 11.42
CA CYS A 253 29.83 0.64 12.38
C CYS A 253 29.67 2.03 11.75
N GLU A 254 30.63 2.47 10.93
CA GLU A 254 30.55 3.73 10.20
C GLU A 254 29.35 3.75 9.24
N TYR A 255 29.13 2.62 8.55
CA TYR A 255 27.99 2.47 7.67
C TYR A 255 26.66 2.52 8.44
N ALA A 256 26.54 1.80 9.55
CA ALA A 256 25.37 1.84 10.43
C ALA A 256 25.09 3.25 10.97
N HIS A 257 26.14 3.99 11.33
CA HIS A 257 26.01 5.39 11.75
C HIS A 257 25.45 6.29 10.65
N ARG A 258 25.84 6.09 9.38
CA ARG A 258 25.27 6.86 8.27
C ARG A 258 23.81 6.51 8.02
N VAL A 259 23.45 5.23 8.09
CA VAL A 259 22.07 4.77 7.95
C VAL A 259 21.17 5.35 9.03
N SER A 260 21.64 5.47 10.27
CA SER A 260 20.83 6.03 11.37
C SER A 260 20.52 7.53 11.23
N LEU A 261 21.21 8.24 10.33
CA LEU A 261 20.95 9.65 10.03
C LEU A 261 19.87 9.84 8.95
N LEU A 262 19.45 8.76 8.29
CA LEU A 262 18.40 8.81 7.28
C LEU A 262 17.04 9.07 7.93
N LYS A 263 16.22 9.86 7.24
CA LYS A 263 14.83 10.12 7.64
C LYS A 263 13.90 9.38 6.70
N THR A 264 12.98 8.61 7.27
CA THR A 264 11.86 8.00 6.55
C THR A 264 10.55 8.57 7.08
N GLU A 265 9.55 8.69 6.21
CA GLU A 265 8.21 9.14 6.56
C GLU A 265 7.24 7.98 6.31
N ALA A 266 7.03 7.16 7.34
CA ALA A 266 6.14 6.01 7.25
C ALA A 266 4.68 6.44 7.41
N VAL A 267 3.85 6.02 6.45
CA VAL A 267 2.41 6.27 6.37
C VAL A 267 1.69 4.92 6.25
N ILE A 268 0.52 4.81 6.88
CA ILE A 268 -0.34 3.64 6.76
C ILE A 268 -0.86 3.56 5.33
N ASN A 269 -0.63 2.44 4.64
CA ASN A 269 -1.18 2.27 3.29
C ASN A 269 -2.64 1.80 3.39
N GLU A 270 -3.56 2.72 3.16
CA GLU A 270 -4.99 2.45 3.01
C GLU A 270 -5.38 2.70 1.56
N ILE A 271 -5.99 1.69 0.94
CA ILE A 271 -6.60 1.77 -0.38
C ILE A 271 -8.09 1.58 -0.16
N SER A 272 -8.90 2.59 -0.48
CA SER A 272 -10.34 2.39 -0.63
C SER A 272 -10.55 1.40 -1.78
N ASP A 273 -11.22 0.28 -1.54
CA ASP A 273 -11.52 -0.68 -2.61
C ASP A 273 -12.30 0.06 -3.70
N PRO A 274 -11.76 0.20 -4.93
CA PRO A 274 -12.45 0.93 -5.99
C PRO A 274 -13.85 0.38 -6.27
N GLN A 275 -14.06 -0.94 -6.12
CA GLN A 275 -15.36 -1.58 -6.36
C GLN A 275 -16.35 -1.32 -5.22
N GLN A 276 -15.91 -1.33 -3.97
CA GLN A 276 -16.77 -0.95 -2.85
C GLN A 276 -16.97 0.56 -2.76
N GLU A 277 -15.99 1.38 -3.13
CA GLU A 277 -16.14 2.82 -3.29
C GLU A 277 -17.18 3.12 -4.38
N ILE A 278 -17.13 2.42 -5.52
CA ILE A 278 -18.19 2.49 -6.54
C ILE A 278 -19.53 2.03 -5.98
N MET A 279 -19.58 0.93 -5.20
CA MET A 279 -20.82 0.42 -4.62
C MET A 279 -21.43 1.41 -3.63
N TYR A 280 -20.63 1.97 -2.72
CA TYR A 280 -21.00 3.03 -1.79
C TYR A 280 -21.48 4.29 -2.52
N LEU A 281 -20.75 4.73 -3.55
CA LEU A 281 -21.14 5.89 -4.36
C LEU A 281 -22.46 5.63 -5.12
N LYS A 282 -22.69 4.40 -5.60
CA LYS A 282 -23.96 3.99 -6.22
C LYS A 282 -25.11 4.01 -5.21
N GLU A 283 -24.93 3.46 -4.01
CA GLU A 283 -25.93 3.53 -2.94
C GLU A 283 -26.25 4.97 -2.55
N ARG A 284 -25.22 5.83 -2.52
CA ARG A 284 -25.39 7.26 -2.21
C ARG A 284 -26.18 8.01 -3.28
N ILE A 285 -25.99 7.65 -4.55
CA ILE A 285 -26.81 8.18 -5.67
C ILE A 285 -28.28 7.79 -5.47
N VAL A 286 -28.57 6.53 -5.18
CA VAL A 286 -29.95 6.06 -4.96
C VAL A 286 -30.63 6.82 -3.82
N GLN A 287 -29.95 7.02 -2.69
CA GLN A 287 -30.50 7.79 -1.57
C GLN A 287 -30.79 9.25 -1.92
N LEU A 288 -29.92 9.90 -2.70
CA LEU A 288 -30.11 11.29 -3.11
C LEU A 288 -31.24 11.41 -4.17
N GLU A 289 -31.35 10.43 -5.05
CA GLU A 289 -32.46 10.33 -6.01
C GLU A 289 -33.81 10.12 -5.30
N GLU A 290 -33.85 9.32 -4.24
CA GLU A 290 -35.05 9.18 -3.38
C GLU A 290 -35.40 10.51 -2.68
N GLN A 291 -34.41 11.23 -2.15
CA GLN A 291 -34.65 12.55 -1.56
C GLN A 291 -35.18 13.55 -2.60
N LEU A 292 -34.68 13.52 -3.84
CA LEU A 292 -35.19 14.31 -4.96
C LEU A 292 -36.62 13.90 -5.33
N SER A 293 -36.94 12.60 -5.35
CA SER A 293 -38.27 12.11 -5.69
C SER A 293 -39.29 12.49 -4.62
N HIS A 294 -38.97 12.34 -3.34
CA HIS A 294 -39.82 12.80 -2.23
C HIS A 294 -40.03 14.32 -2.26
N ALA A 295 -38.99 15.10 -2.55
CA ALA A 295 -39.12 16.55 -2.74
C ALA A 295 -40.02 16.91 -3.94
N THR A 296 -40.03 16.09 -4.99
CA THR A 296 -40.81 16.32 -6.22
C THR A 296 -42.27 15.85 -6.08
N VAL A 297 -42.53 14.74 -5.40
CA VAL A 297 -43.90 14.25 -5.11
C VAL A 297 -44.66 15.19 -4.17
N ILE A 298 -43.96 15.84 -3.23
CA ILE A 298 -44.53 16.91 -2.39
C ILE A 298 -44.91 18.14 -3.25
N GLN A 299 -44.32 18.35 -4.43
CA GLN A 299 -44.73 19.40 -5.37
C GLN A 299 -45.94 19.01 -6.22
N GLU A 300 -46.03 17.76 -6.70
CA GLU A 300 -47.10 17.33 -7.61
C GLU A 300 -48.44 17.03 -6.92
N THR A 301 -48.40 16.51 -5.69
CA THR A 301 -49.63 16.23 -4.90
C THR A 301 -50.28 17.49 -4.30
N ALA A 302 -49.65 18.66 -4.43
CA ALA A 302 -50.08 19.92 -3.82
C ALA A 302 -50.66 20.93 -4.82
N SER A 303 -51.33 20.48 -5.89
CA SER A 303 -52.05 21.40 -6.78
C SER A 303 -53.51 21.57 -6.35
N LEU A 304 -53.85 22.77 -5.85
CA LEU A 304 -55.24 23.16 -5.59
C LEU A 304 -56.06 23.10 -6.88
N SER A 305 -57.33 22.67 -6.76
CA SER A 305 -58.25 22.67 -7.88
C SER A 305 -58.38 24.09 -8.46
N PRO A 306 -58.71 24.25 -9.76
CA PRO A 306 -58.89 25.58 -10.37
C PRO A 306 -59.92 26.44 -9.62
N ILE A 307 -60.94 25.81 -9.03
CA ILE A 307 -61.99 26.49 -8.27
C ILE A 307 -61.45 27.00 -6.94
N ASP A 308 -60.67 26.20 -6.22
CA ASP A 308 -60.08 26.60 -4.93
C ASP A 308 -59.06 27.74 -5.09
N LYS A 309 -58.34 27.78 -6.21
CA LYS A 309 -57.42 28.89 -6.54
C LYS A 309 -58.16 30.22 -6.69
N VAL A 310 -59.31 30.22 -7.35
CA VAL A 310 -60.14 31.44 -7.53
C VAL A 310 -60.69 31.93 -6.19
N ILE A 311 -61.20 31.00 -5.36
CA ILE A 311 -61.71 31.32 -4.02
C ILE A 311 -60.61 31.94 -3.15
N CYS A 312 -59.42 31.31 -3.10
CA CYS A 312 -58.29 31.82 -2.35
C CYS A 312 -57.82 33.21 -2.82
N SER A 313 -57.85 33.45 -4.14
CA SER A 313 -57.46 34.74 -4.73
C SER A 313 -58.44 35.86 -4.33
N SER A 314 -59.75 35.58 -4.35
CA SER A 314 -60.77 36.54 -3.89
C SER A 314 -60.64 36.86 -2.40
N GLN A 315 -60.37 35.85 -1.56
CA GLN A 315 -60.20 36.04 -0.11
C GLN A 315 -58.97 36.89 0.23
N VAL A 316 -57.88 36.74 -0.52
CA VAL A 316 -56.68 37.58 -0.36
C VAL A 316 -56.95 39.03 -0.77
N GLU A 317 -57.78 39.28 -1.79
CA GLU A 317 -58.15 40.65 -2.17
C GLU A 317 -59.09 41.33 -1.19
N GLU A 318 -60.03 40.58 -0.62
CA GLU A 318 -60.92 41.05 0.44
C GLU A 318 -60.13 41.39 1.72
N PHE A 319 -59.15 40.55 2.06
CA PHE A 319 -58.21 40.81 3.16
C PHE A 319 -57.41 42.09 3.00
N LEU A 320 -56.91 42.36 1.79
CA LEU A 320 -56.13 43.56 1.51
C LEU A 320 -56.97 44.85 1.59
N LYS A 321 -58.31 44.75 1.52
CA LYS A 321 -59.23 45.89 1.65
C LYS A 321 -59.69 46.09 3.10
N ASP A 322 -60.15 45.03 3.77
CA ASP A 322 -60.87 45.14 5.05
C ASP A 322 -60.14 44.50 6.24
N GLY A 323 -58.94 43.94 6.03
CA GLY A 323 -58.05 43.45 7.10
C GLY A 323 -58.50 42.17 7.81
N ASN A 324 -59.59 41.54 7.38
CA ASN A 324 -60.15 40.35 8.04
C ASN A 324 -60.03 39.11 7.13
N ILE A 325 -59.31 38.08 7.60
CA ILE A 325 -59.15 36.80 6.89
C ILE A 325 -59.99 35.71 7.56
N LYS A 326 -60.87 35.08 6.79
CA LYS A 326 -61.49 33.80 7.14
C LYS A 326 -60.99 32.72 6.19
N VAL A 327 -59.76 32.27 6.38
CA VAL A 327 -59.21 31.14 5.63
C VAL A 327 -59.55 29.86 6.39
N GLU A 328 -60.18 28.90 5.71
CA GLU A 328 -60.44 27.56 6.24
C GLU A 328 -59.12 26.88 6.66
N LYS A 329 -59.17 25.93 7.61
CA LYS A 329 -57.98 25.23 8.17
C LYS A 329 -57.33 24.23 7.19
N ASP A 330 -57.25 24.57 5.91
CA ASP A 330 -56.58 23.79 4.88
C ASP A 330 -55.20 24.38 4.60
N MET A 331 -54.16 23.58 4.88
CA MET A 331 -52.76 24.00 4.78
C MET A 331 -52.35 24.36 3.34
N LEU A 332 -52.99 23.76 2.32
CA LEU A 332 -52.71 24.06 0.91
C LEU A 332 -53.29 25.41 0.50
N LYS A 333 -54.53 25.71 0.92
CA LYS A 333 -55.18 27.01 0.71
C LYS A 333 -54.44 28.13 1.43
N ILE A 334 -54.03 27.89 2.68
CA ILE A 334 -53.23 28.85 3.46
C ILE A 334 -51.91 29.15 2.74
N ARG A 335 -51.19 28.12 2.27
CA ARG A 335 -49.93 28.29 1.56
C ARG A 335 -50.10 29.06 0.25
N TYR A 336 -51.13 28.76 -0.53
CA TYR A 336 -51.43 29.47 -1.77
C TYR A 336 -51.82 30.94 -1.55
N CYS A 337 -52.64 31.22 -0.53
CA CYS A 337 -52.93 32.61 -0.11
C CYS A 337 -51.67 33.35 0.33
N PHE A 338 -50.77 32.68 1.07
CA PHE A 338 -49.48 33.24 1.45
C PHE A 338 -48.58 33.50 0.24
N ASP A 339 -48.55 32.62 -0.75
CA ASP A 339 -47.75 32.80 -1.97
C ASP A 339 -48.29 33.99 -2.81
N ILE A 340 -49.61 34.18 -2.91
CA ILE A 340 -50.21 35.37 -3.56
C ILE A 340 -49.88 36.65 -2.79
N LEU A 341 -50.02 36.63 -1.46
CA LEU A 341 -49.66 37.77 -0.61
C LEU A 341 -48.16 38.07 -0.71
N ARG A 342 -47.33 37.03 -0.78
CA ARG A 342 -45.88 37.13 -0.93
C ARG A 342 -45.51 37.66 -2.31
N GLU A 343 -46.13 37.23 -3.40
CA GLU A 343 -45.91 37.82 -4.74
C GLU A 343 -46.32 39.30 -4.76
N LYS A 344 -47.48 39.64 -4.20
CA LYS A 344 -47.93 41.04 -4.07
C LYS A 344 -46.98 41.85 -3.17
N ALA A 345 -46.38 41.27 -2.14
CA ALA A 345 -45.36 41.91 -1.29
C ALA A 345 -43.96 41.98 -1.94
N LEU A 346 -43.56 40.96 -2.68
CA LEU A 346 -42.28 40.86 -3.40
C LEU A 346 -42.25 41.77 -4.64
N SER A 347 -43.40 42.18 -5.17
CA SER A 347 -43.48 43.29 -6.14
C SER A 347 -42.90 44.61 -5.59
N LYS A 348 -42.67 44.71 -4.27
CA LYS A 348 -41.95 45.82 -3.59
C LYS A 348 -40.59 45.45 -2.99
N SER A 349 -40.13 44.20 -3.07
CA SER A 349 -38.79 43.81 -2.58
C SER A 349 -38.32 42.52 -3.26
N LYS A 350 -37.22 42.59 -4.01
CA LYS A 350 -36.60 41.43 -4.68
C LYS A 350 -36.15 40.39 -3.64
N GLY A 351 -36.64 39.16 -3.76
CA GLY A 351 -36.23 38.03 -2.90
C GLY A 351 -36.74 36.66 -3.38
N HIS A 352 -36.11 36.12 -4.42
CA HIS A 352 -36.03 34.69 -4.78
C HIS A 352 -34.81 34.08 -4.05
N ASP A 353 -34.66 32.82 -3.68
CA ASP A 353 -35.54 31.65 -3.61
C ASP A 353 -34.74 30.55 -2.88
N HIS A 354 -34.97 30.35 -1.57
CA HIS A 354 -34.10 29.48 -0.76
C HIS A 354 -34.27 27.98 -1.08
N ARG A 355 -35.40 27.58 -1.68
CA ARG A 355 -35.73 26.18 -2.00
C ARG A 355 -35.29 25.75 -3.40
N ILE A 356 -35.28 26.68 -4.37
CA ILE A 356 -34.68 26.43 -5.69
C ILE A 356 -33.16 26.21 -5.54
N LEU A 357 -32.50 27.02 -4.70
CA LEU A 357 -31.08 26.87 -4.38
C LEU A 357 -30.75 25.49 -3.79
N GLU A 358 -31.64 24.93 -2.97
CA GLU A 358 -31.43 23.63 -2.33
C GLU A 358 -31.62 22.47 -3.33
N LYS A 359 -32.62 22.57 -4.21
CA LYS A 359 -32.86 21.60 -5.30
C LYS A 359 -31.74 21.61 -6.34
N ASP A 360 -31.29 22.79 -6.74
CA ASP A 360 -30.18 22.96 -7.70
C ASP A 360 -28.86 22.45 -7.13
N LYS A 361 -28.65 22.63 -5.82
CA LYS A 361 -27.49 22.11 -5.11
C LYS A 361 -27.50 20.57 -5.07
N ILE A 362 -28.62 19.95 -4.71
CA ILE A 362 -28.74 18.48 -4.66
C ILE A 362 -28.58 17.88 -6.08
N ASN A 363 -29.19 18.46 -7.11
CA ASN A 363 -29.01 18.04 -8.50
C ASN A 363 -27.56 18.18 -9.00
N SER A 364 -26.89 19.26 -8.62
CA SER A 364 -25.47 19.46 -8.92
C SER A 364 -24.60 18.40 -8.27
N ASP A 365 -24.89 18.04 -7.02
CA ASP A 365 -24.11 17.05 -6.27
C ASP A 365 -24.32 15.62 -6.80
N VAL A 366 -25.55 15.24 -7.19
CA VAL A 366 -25.84 13.96 -7.87
C VAL A 366 -25.06 13.84 -9.19
N THR A 367 -25.05 14.90 -10.00
CA THR A 367 -24.37 14.90 -11.31
C THR A 367 -22.84 14.74 -11.15
N LYS A 368 -22.25 15.40 -10.15
CA LYS A 368 -20.81 15.26 -9.85
C LYS A 368 -20.47 13.83 -9.41
N LEU A 369 -21.30 13.23 -8.56
CA LEU A 369 -21.08 11.86 -8.07
C LEU A 369 -21.19 10.83 -9.21
N GLN A 370 -22.14 11.00 -10.13
CA GLN A 370 -22.27 10.15 -11.33
C GLN A 370 -21.02 10.20 -12.22
N GLN A 371 -20.42 11.39 -12.41
CA GLN A 371 -19.18 11.53 -13.18
C GLN A 371 -17.98 10.84 -12.52
N VAL A 372 -17.88 10.90 -11.19
CA VAL A 372 -16.83 10.20 -10.43
C VAL A 372 -16.97 8.69 -10.59
N VAL A 373 -18.18 8.15 -10.47
CA VAL A 373 -18.46 6.72 -10.65
C VAL A 373 -18.10 6.24 -12.06
N ALA A 374 -18.47 7.02 -13.10
CA ALA A 374 -18.15 6.70 -14.49
C ALA A 374 -16.64 6.61 -14.73
N ARG A 375 -15.88 7.59 -14.24
CA ARG A 375 -14.42 7.60 -14.33
C ARG A 375 -13.78 6.42 -13.59
N LYS A 376 -14.28 6.06 -12.41
CA LYS A 376 -13.78 4.91 -11.64
C LYS A 376 -14.06 3.58 -12.34
N ASN A 377 -15.20 3.43 -13.01
CA ASN A 377 -15.49 2.25 -13.82
C ASN A 377 -14.53 2.12 -15.02
N GLU A 378 -14.19 3.23 -15.69
CA GLU A 378 -13.20 3.23 -16.78
C GLU A 378 -11.80 2.85 -16.29
N GLU A 379 -11.36 3.37 -15.14
CA GLU A 379 -10.07 3.02 -14.53
C GLU A 379 -9.97 1.52 -14.20
N ILE A 380 -11.07 0.88 -13.79
CA ILE A 380 -11.13 -0.57 -13.51
C ILE A 380 -11.10 -1.38 -14.81
N GLY A 381 -11.85 -0.97 -15.84
CA GLY A 381 -11.92 -1.69 -17.12
C GLY A 381 -10.60 -1.71 -17.90
N ILE A 382 -9.66 -0.82 -17.56
CA ILE A 382 -8.30 -0.79 -18.12
C ILE A 382 -7.35 -1.74 -17.36
N LEU A 383 -7.72 -2.17 -16.16
CA LEU A 383 -6.91 -3.04 -15.27
C LEU A 383 -7.33 -4.52 -15.30
N SER A 384 -8.44 -4.86 -15.97
CA SER A 384 -8.93 -6.22 -16.26
C SER A 384 -8.61 -6.64 -17.69
#